data_AF-A0AAJ0P7X7-F1
#
_entry.id   AF-A0AAJ0P7X7-F1
#
_cell.length_a   1.000
_cell.length_b   1.000
_cell.length_c   1.000
_cell.angle_alpha   90.00
_cell.angle_beta   90.00
_cell.angle_gamma   90.00
#
_symmetry.space_group_name_H-M   'P 1'
#
loop_
_entity.id
_entity.type
_entity.pdbx_description
1 polymer ?
#
loop_
_entity_poly.entity_id
_entity_poly.type
_entity_poly.pdbx_seq_one_letter_code
_entity_poly.pdbx_strand_id
1 'polypeptide(L)'
;MFLRGFVNQELLATLGVIVTITLASAGAIHIELGKLSRERSINLDREKQAVRFSAYLLLAQFLTALALVVLKPVLAASERQTAFANSIGLFIILWAVAVLYDLTRAAFSISR
;
A
#
# COMPACT_ATOMS: atom_id res chain seq x y z
N MET A 1 -21.25 -7.19 16.21
CA MET A 1 -20.47 -5.97 16.55
C MET A 1 -18.97 -6.14 16.27
N PHE A 2 -18.57 -6.88 15.22
CA PHE A 2 -17.17 -7.28 14.96
C PHE A 2 -16.29 -6.13 14.43
N LEU A 3 -16.86 -5.22 13.64
CA LEU A 3 -16.12 -4.09 13.07
C LEU A 3 -16.09 -2.84 13.98
N ARG A 4 -16.73 -2.88 15.15
CA ARG A 4 -16.85 -1.71 16.03
C ARG A 4 -15.49 -1.48 16.71
N GLY A 5 -14.67 -0.63 16.10
CA GLY A 5 -13.29 -0.37 16.52
C GLY A 5 -12.25 -0.71 15.45
N PHE A 6 -12.63 -1.33 14.34
CA PHE A 6 -11.70 -1.77 13.29
C PHE A 6 -10.86 -0.63 12.70
N VAL A 7 -11.48 0.51 12.40
CA VAL A 7 -10.75 1.72 12.01
C VAL A 7 -10.25 2.42 13.27
N ASN A 8 -9.04 2.07 13.71
CA ASN A 8 -8.34 2.60 14.88
C ASN A 8 -6.82 2.71 14.59
N GLN A 9 -6.02 2.93 15.64
CA GLN A 9 -4.56 2.99 15.51
C GLN A 9 -3.92 1.66 15.08
N GLU A 10 -4.54 0.51 15.35
CA GLU A 10 -4.04 -0.80 14.94
C GLU A 10 -4.12 -0.99 13.42
N LEU A 11 -5.17 -0.44 12.77
CA LEU A 11 -5.25 -0.36 11.31
C LEU A 11 -4.05 0.41 10.73
N LEU A 12 -3.70 1.55 11.33
CA LEU A 12 -2.54 2.33 10.88
C LEU A 12 -1.22 1.63 11.17
N ALA A 13 -1.09 0.98 12.32
CA ALA A 13 0.11 0.21 12.64
C ALA A 13 0.33 -0.92 11.62
N THR A 14 -0.75 -1.66 11.30
CA THR A 14 -0.73 -2.75 10.32
C THR A 14 -0.37 -2.23 8.92
N LEU A 15 -1.03 -1.16 8.47
CA LEU A 15 -0.71 -0.55 7.19
C LEU A 15 0.69 0.05 7.17
N GLY A 16 1.17 0.62 8.28
CA GLY A 16 2.51 1.17 8.41
C GLY A 16 3.59 0.10 8.21
N VAL A 17 3.40 -1.09 8.78
CA VAL A 17 4.29 -2.24 8.55
C VAL A 17 4.25 -2.67 7.08
N ILE A 18 3.06 -2.85 6.51
CA ILE A 18 2.89 -3.24 5.10
C ILE A 18 3.58 -2.22 4.19
N VAL A 19 3.31 -0.93 4.38
CA VAL A 19 3.88 0.16 3.58
C VAL A 19 5.40 0.18 3.69
N THR A 20 5.95 0.08 4.89
CA THR A 20 7.40 0.11 5.12
C THR A 20 8.09 -1.03 4.38
N ILE A 21 7.62 -2.27 4.55
CA ILE A 21 8.18 -3.45 3.88
C ILE A 21 8.07 -3.28 2.36
N THR A 22 6.91 -2.87 1.89
CA THR A 22 6.63 -2.77 0.45
C THR A 22 7.46 -1.68 -0.23
N LEU A 23 7.64 -0.52 0.41
CA LEU A 23 8.48 0.56 -0.12
C LEU A 23 9.96 0.15 -0.16
N ALA A 24 10.43 -0.57 0.86
CA ALA A 24 11.78 -1.12 0.86
C ALA A 24 11.98 -2.11 -0.32
N SER A 25 11.02 -3.02 -0.53
CA SER A 25 11.03 -3.94 -1.67
C SER A 25 10.98 -3.21 -3.01
N ALA A 26 10.11 -2.21 -3.16
CA ALA A 26 10.01 -1.41 -4.39
C ALA A 26 11.32 -0.66 -4.70
N GLY A 27 11.99 -0.12 -3.67
CA GLY A 27 13.30 0.50 -3.81
C GLY A 27 14.37 -0.48 -4.30
N ALA A 28 14.42 -1.68 -3.71
CA ALA A 28 15.34 -2.73 -4.14
C ALA A 28 15.10 -3.13 -5.61
N ILE A 29 13.84 -3.35 -6.00
CA ILE A 29 13.45 -3.65 -7.38
C ILE A 29 13.89 -2.53 -8.34
N HIS A 30 13.64 -1.28 -7.97
CA HIS A 30 13.95 -0.13 -8.82
C HIS A 30 15.46 -0.02 -9.10
N ILE A 31 16.28 -0.28 -8.08
CA ILE A 31 17.74 -0.31 -8.20
C ILE A 31 18.18 -1.46 -9.12
N GLU A 32 17.60 -2.65 -8.95
CA GLU A 32 17.97 -3.84 -9.72
C GLU A 32 17.61 -3.72 -11.20
N LEU A 33 16.41 -3.20 -11.51
CA LEU A 33 16.02 -2.84 -12.88
C LEU A 33 16.99 -1.82 -13.50
N GLY A 34 17.52 -0.90 -12.69
CA GLY A 34 18.55 0.05 -13.12
C GLY A 34 19.88 -0.62 -13.48
N LYS A 35 20.32 -1.61 -12.72
CA LYS A 35 21.53 -2.40 -13.04
C LYS A 35 21.32 -3.21 -14.32
N LEU A 36 20.22 -3.97 -14.40
CA LEU A 36 19.89 -4.82 -15.55
C LEU A 36 19.79 -4.02 -16.86
N SER A 37 19.17 -2.84 -16.79
CA SER A 37 19.07 -1.90 -17.92
C SER A 37 20.44 -1.47 -18.44
N ARG A 38 21.41 -1.21 -17.54
CA ARG A 38 22.80 -0.87 -17.92
C ARG A 38 23.57 -2.07 -18.45
N GLU A 39 23.48 -3.21 -17.79
CA GLU A 39 24.21 -4.43 -18.16
C GLU A 39 23.80 -4.97 -19.53
N ARG A 40 22.50 -4.95 -19.83
CA ARG A 40 21.97 -5.47 -21.09
C ARG A 40 21.72 -4.38 -22.14
N SER A 41 22.02 -3.11 -21.83
CA SER A 41 21.72 -1.96 -22.69
C SER A 41 20.26 -1.93 -23.20
N ILE A 42 19.33 -2.36 -22.33
CA ILE A 42 17.88 -2.38 -22.61
C ILE A 42 17.18 -1.25 -21.87
N ASN A 43 16.10 -0.73 -22.46
CA ASN A 43 15.25 0.24 -21.80
C ASN A 43 14.23 -0.47 -20.90
N LEU A 44 14.29 -0.19 -19.59
CA LEU A 44 13.35 -0.69 -18.58
C LEU A 44 12.61 0.44 -17.85
N ASP A 45 12.49 1.60 -18.48
CA ASP A 45 11.89 2.78 -17.84
C ASP A 45 10.41 2.59 -17.56
N ARG A 46 9.71 1.78 -18.38
CA ARG A 46 8.31 1.42 -18.15
C ARG A 46 8.14 0.59 -16.88
N GLU A 47 8.99 -0.41 -16.66
CA GLU A 47 8.99 -1.29 -15.49
C GLU A 47 9.35 -0.49 -14.23
N LYS A 48 10.37 0.37 -14.33
CA LYS A 48 10.74 1.31 -13.26
C LYS A 48 9.59 2.25 -12.90
N GLN A 49 8.85 2.75 -13.89
CA GLN A 49 7.70 3.63 -13.69
C GLN A 49 6.54 2.86 -13.05
N ALA A 50 6.27 1.62 -13.46
CA ALA A 50 5.25 0.78 -12.85
C ALA A 50 5.53 0.54 -11.36
N VAL A 51 6.78 0.20 -11.00
CA VAL A 51 7.19 0.00 -9.60
C VAL A 51 7.03 1.30 -8.79
N ARG A 52 7.42 2.45 -9.35
CA ARG A 52 7.21 3.76 -8.70
C ARG A 52 5.72 4.05 -8.50
N PHE A 53 4.89 3.80 -9.50
CA PHE A 53 3.46 4.03 -9.43
C PHE A 53 2.80 3.17 -8.35
N SER A 54 3.12 1.87 -8.29
CA SER A 54 2.64 0.97 -7.23
C SER A 54 3.08 1.44 -5.83
N ALA A 55 4.32 1.90 -5.67
CA ALA A 55 4.82 2.46 -4.41
C ALA A 55 4.06 3.74 -4.00
N TYR A 56 3.81 4.67 -4.94
CA TYR A 56 3.05 5.89 -4.66
C TYR A 56 1.58 5.60 -4.34
N LEU A 57 0.95 4.63 -5.01
CA LEU A 57 -0.42 4.21 -4.68
C LEU A 57 -0.51 3.72 -3.24
N LEU A 58 0.44 2.89 -2.81
CA LEU A 58 0.46 2.38 -1.44
C LEU A 58 0.62 3.51 -0.40
N LEU A 59 1.47 4.49 -0.71
CA LEU A 59 1.64 5.67 0.13
C LEU A 59 0.35 6.51 0.19
N ALA A 60 -0.30 6.75 -0.95
CA ALA A 60 -1.57 7.47 -1.00
C ALA A 60 -2.68 6.76 -0.21
N GLN A 61 -2.71 5.42 -0.24
CA GLN A 61 -3.63 4.64 0.58
C GLN A 61 -3.34 4.77 2.08
N PHE A 62 -2.07 4.73 2.48
CA PHE A 62 -1.68 4.95 3.87
C PHE A 62 -2.15 6.32 4.37
N LEU A 63 -1.96 7.36 3.57
CA LEU A 63 -2.44 8.72 3.89
C LEU A 63 -3.97 8.78 3.97
N THR A 64 -4.68 8.06 3.09
CA THR A 64 -6.14 7.96 3.12
C THR A 64 -6.61 7.25 4.39
N ALA A 65 -5.94 6.18 4.80
CA ALA A 65 -6.23 5.47 6.04
C ALA A 65 -5.97 6.34 7.27
N LEU A 66 -4.89 7.12 7.25
CA LEU A 66 -4.55 8.07 8.31
C LEU A 66 -5.64 9.12 8.46
N ALA A 67 -6.05 9.75 7.35
CA ALA A 67 -7.15 10.69 7.33
C ALA A 67 -8.44 10.05 7.86
N LEU A 68 -8.75 8.81 7.45
CA LEU A 68 -9.94 8.10 7.92
C LEU A 68 -9.92 7.87 9.43
N VAL A 69 -8.80 7.42 10.01
CA VAL A 69 -8.68 7.17 11.46
C VAL A 69 -8.75 8.47 12.27
N VAL A 70 -8.14 9.55 11.78
CA VAL A 70 -8.16 10.86 12.45
C VAL A 70 -9.53 11.53 12.36
N LEU A 71 -10.22 11.43 11.22
CA LEU A 71 -11.52 12.07 10.99
C LEU A 71 -12.70 11.27 11.56
N LYS A 72 -12.56 9.95 11.75
CA LYS A 72 -13.61 9.09 12.32
C LYS A 72 -14.24 9.62 13.62
N PRO A 73 -13.50 10.02 14.67
CA PRO A 73 -14.11 10.52 15.91
C PRO A 73 -14.98 11.77 15.70
N VAL A 74 -14.69 12.58 14.67
CA VAL A 74 -15.46 13.78 14.33
C VAL A 74 -16.68 13.43 13.47
N LEU A 75 -16.58 12.41 12.61
CA LEU A 75 -17.59 12.05 11.62
C LEU A 75 -18.55 10.93 12.06
N ALA A 76 -18.21 10.13 13.07
CA ALA A 76 -18.97 8.94 13.47
C ALA A 76 -20.05 9.23 14.53
N ALA A 77 -20.95 10.18 14.26
CA ALA A 77 -22.08 10.50 15.13
C ALA A 77 -23.25 9.51 14.99
N SER A 78 -23.27 8.71 13.91
CA SER A 78 -24.33 7.72 13.63
C SER A 78 -23.81 6.32 13.33
N GLU A 79 -24.65 5.30 13.55
CA GLU A 79 -24.32 3.90 13.24
C GLU A 79 -24.01 3.68 11.74
N ARG A 80 -24.69 4.42 10.86
CA ARG A 80 -24.49 4.36 9.40
C ARG A 80 -23.10 4.86 9.00
N GLN A 81 -22.64 5.97 9.59
CA GLN A 81 -21.29 6.51 9.34
C GLN A 81 -20.20 5.57 9.84
N THR A 82 -20.44 4.92 10.99
CA THR A 82 -19.51 3.93 11.55
C THR A 82 -19.36 2.71 10.64
N ALA A 83 -20.47 2.18 10.12
CA ALA A 83 -20.45 1.07 9.17
C ALA A 83 -19.68 1.42 7.89
N PHE A 84 -19.97 2.60 7.32
CA PHE A 84 -19.30 3.10 6.12
C PHE A 84 -17.77 3.24 6.30
N ALA A 85 -17.34 3.86 7.40
CA ALA A 85 -15.92 4.00 7.71
C ALA A 85 -15.23 2.63 7.83
N ASN A 86 -15.85 1.66 8.49
CA ASN A 86 -15.29 0.32 8.61
C ASN A 86 -15.19 -0.41 7.26
N SER A 87 -16.16 -0.24 6.36
CA SER A 87 -16.09 -0.77 5.00
C SER A 87 -14.93 -0.18 4.20
N ILE A 88 -14.70 1.14 4.31
CA ILE A 88 -13.53 1.80 3.70
C ILE A 88 -12.24 1.23 4.29
N GLY A 89 -12.15 1.08 5.62
CA GLY A 89 -10.99 0.49 6.28
C GLY A 89 -10.67 -0.90 5.74
N LEU A 90 -11.69 -1.75 5.58
CA LEU A 90 -11.51 -3.11 5.07
C LEU A 90 -11.03 -3.10 3.61
N PHE A 91 -11.61 -2.23 2.79
CA PHE A 91 -11.19 -2.03 1.41
C PHE A 91 -9.73 -1.59 1.32
N ILE A 92 -9.29 -0.66 2.17
CA ILE A 92 -7.90 -0.20 2.23
C ILE A 92 -6.95 -1.38 2.53
N ILE A 93 -7.27 -2.23 3.51
CA ILE A 93 -6.42 -3.40 3.82
C ILE A 93 -6.34 -4.34 2.62
N LEU A 94 -7.49 -4.74 2.06
CA LEU A 94 -7.52 -5.68 0.95
C LEU A 94 -6.70 -5.17 -0.23
N TRP A 95 -6.81 -3.88 -0.52
CA TRP A 95 -6.06 -3.27 -1.60
C TRP A 95 -4.57 -3.13 -1.27
N ALA A 96 -4.20 -2.78 -0.03
CA ALA A 96 -2.80 -2.74 0.40
C ALA A 96 -2.13 -4.12 0.26
N VAL A 97 -2.85 -5.21 0.59
CA VAL A 97 -2.39 -6.59 0.38
C VAL A 97 -2.23 -6.91 -1.11
N ALA A 98 -3.15 -6.46 -1.97
CA ALA A 98 -3.03 -6.65 -3.42
C ALA A 98 -1.80 -5.95 -4.00
N VAL A 99 -1.52 -4.72 -3.57
CA VAL A 99 -0.31 -3.97 -3.98
C VAL A 99 0.96 -4.64 -3.47
N LEU A 100 0.97 -5.13 -2.22
CA LEU A 100 2.08 -5.90 -1.66
C LEU A 100 2.33 -7.18 -2.48
N TYR A 101 1.27 -7.90 -2.87
CA TYR A 101 1.37 -9.09 -3.70
C TYR A 101 1.97 -8.78 -5.08
N ASP A 102 1.54 -7.71 -5.73
CA ASP A 102 2.06 -7.27 -7.03
C ASP A 102 3.57 -6.96 -6.97
N LEU A 103 3.99 -6.18 -5.97
CA LEU A 103 5.40 -5.84 -5.79
C LEU A 103 6.25 -7.05 -5.38
N THR A 104 5.71 -7.95 -4.56
CA THR A 104 6.39 -9.19 -4.19
C THR A 104 6.59 -10.08 -5.41
N ARG A 105 5.58 -10.20 -6.28
CA ARG A 105 5.69 -10.95 -7.54
C ARG A 105 6.71 -10.32 -8.48
N ALA A 106 6.73 -8.99 -8.60
CA ALA A 106 7.73 -8.26 -9.38
C ALA A 106 9.15 -8.52 -8.86
N ALA A 107 9.37 -8.49 -7.54
CA ALA A 107 10.66 -8.80 -6.94
C ALA A 107 11.14 -10.22 -7.30
N PHE A 108 10.28 -11.23 -7.17
CA PHE A 108 10.64 -12.61 -7.49
C PHE A 108 10.81 -12.87 -8.98
N SER A 109 10.14 -12.11 -9.85
CA SER A 109 10.31 -12.24 -11.30
C SER A 109 11.65 -11.71 -11.80
N ILE A 110 12.25 -10.74 -11.12
CA ILE A 110 13.53 -10.13 -11.51
C ILE A 110 14.74 -10.95 -11.01
N SER A 111 14.55 -11.71 -9.94
CA SER A 111 15.58 -12.57 -9.34
C SER A 111 15.81 -13.90 -10.10
N ARG A 112 14.97 -14.22 -11.09
CA ARG A 112 15.14 -15.36 -12.01
C ARG A 112 15.72 -14.91 -13.34
#